data_AF-A0A952CVN0-F1
#
_entry.id   AF-A0A952CVN0-F1
#
_cell.length_a   1.000
_cell.length_b   1.000
_cell.length_c   1.000
_cell.angle_alpha   90.00
_cell.angle_beta   90.00
_cell.angle_gamma   90.00
#
_symmetry.space_group_name_H-M   'P 1'
#
loop_
_entity.id
_entity.type
_entity.pdbx_description
1 polymer ?
#
loop_
_entity_poly.entity_id
_entity_poly.type
_entity_poly.pdbx_seq_one_letter_code
_entity_poly.pdbx_strand_id
1 'polypeptide(L)'
;MTETAKPLLIKRYASRRLYNTETSDYVTLDDIAGYIREGRDVQIVDLKSGDDLTRQYLLQIVAEHESRGESVLPVDVLTELVRSYTSQAANVMPQFLAASFEMLRQGQSAMMENLHKSSPMAGMPGFDAMRAQQEAFLKALGDFMPQAGAMPPDRSDEIAGIRAELAELQAKLSKLGK
;
A
#
# COMPACT_ATOMS: atom_id res chain seq x y z
N MET A 1 -5.68 15.12 -16.60
CA MET A 1 -7.03 14.96 -16.03
C MET A 1 -7.29 13.48 -16.03
N THR A 2 -7.18 12.81 -14.88
CA THR A 2 -7.39 11.37 -14.76
C THR A 2 -8.88 11.10 -14.94
N GLU A 3 -9.21 10.33 -15.97
CA GLU A 3 -10.54 9.77 -16.20
C GLU A 3 -10.99 9.09 -14.90
N THR A 4 -11.96 9.69 -14.20
CA THR A 4 -12.50 9.13 -12.96
C THR A 4 -13.17 7.82 -13.33
N ALA A 5 -12.45 6.71 -13.15
CA ALA A 5 -12.97 5.38 -13.41
C ALA A 5 -14.31 5.23 -12.69
N LYS A 6 -15.33 4.77 -13.42
CA LYS A 6 -16.66 4.57 -12.86
C LYS A 6 -16.55 3.67 -11.61
N PRO A 7 -17.15 4.05 -10.47
CA PRO A 7 -17.05 3.25 -9.25
C PRO A 7 -17.66 1.86 -9.48
N LEU A 8 -17.05 0.84 -8.86
CA LEU A 8 -17.54 -0.51 -8.85
C LEU A 8 -18.87 -0.56 -8.09
N LEU A 9 -19.95 -0.83 -8.81
CA LEU A 9 -21.28 -0.88 -8.22
C LEU A 9 -21.54 -2.27 -7.66
N ILE A 10 -21.81 -2.33 -6.36
CA ILE A 10 -22.21 -3.52 -5.62
C ILE A 10 -23.67 -3.38 -5.23
N LYS A 11 -24.48 -4.41 -5.53
CA LYS A 11 -25.91 -4.43 -5.18
C LYS A 11 -26.14 -5.34 -3.99
N ARG A 12 -26.79 -4.80 -2.96
CA ARG A 12 -27.27 -5.57 -1.83
C ARG A 12 -28.67 -6.11 -2.12
N TYR A 13 -28.83 -7.42 -1.95
CA TYR A 13 -30.12 -8.10 -2.02
C TYR A 13 -30.64 -8.38 -0.61
N ALA A 14 -31.94 -8.68 -0.51
CA ALA A 14 -32.65 -8.82 0.77
C ALA A 14 -32.02 -9.83 1.76
N SER A 15 -31.24 -10.80 1.27
CA SER A 15 -30.57 -11.83 2.08
C SER A 15 -29.20 -11.41 2.64
N ARG A 16 -28.91 -10.10 2.72
CA ARG A 16 -27.58 -9.53 3.07
C ARG A 16 -26.46 -9.85 2.07
N ARG A 17 -26.78 -10.54 0.97
CA ARG A 17 -25.82 -10.88 -0.07
C ARG A 17 -25.48 -9.65 -0.91
N LEU A 18 -24.18 -9.50 -1.19
CA LEU A 18 -23.63 -8.45 -2.03
C LEU A 18 -23.26 -9.06 -3.37
N TYR A 19 -23.60 -8.38 -4.46
CA TYR A 19 -23.31 -8.83 -5.81
C TYR A 19 -22.58 -7.74 -6.57
N ASN A 20 -21.50 -8.12 -7.23
CA ASN A 20 -20.78 -7.24 -8.12
C ASN A 20 -21.54 -7.12 -9.46
N THR A 21 -21.75 -5.89 -9.94
CA THR A 21 -22.49 -5.66 -11.19
C THR A 21 -21.66 -5.85 -12.45
N GLU A 22 -20.34 -5.88 -12.36
CA GLU A 22 -19.44 -6.13 -13.50
C GLU A 22 -19.29 -7.63 -13.78
N THR A 23 -19.06 -8.42 -12.72
CA THR A 23 -18.85 -9.87 -12.78
C THR A 23 -20.12 -10.68 -12.54
N SER A 24 -21.19 -10.05 -12.02
CA SER A 24 -22.47 -10.69 -11.69
C SER A 24 -22.37 -11.84 -10.68
N ASP A 25 -21.33 -11.85 -9.86
CA ASP A 25 -21.05 -12.87 -8.85
C ASP A 25 -21.28 -12.35 -7.42
N TYR A 26 -21.34 -13.31 -6.50
CA TYR A 26 -21.45 -13.03 -5.08
C TYR A 26 -20.10 -12.58 -4.53
N VAL A 27 -20.10 -11.49 -3.78
CA VAL A 27 -18.89 -10.93 -3.14
C VAL A 27 -19.07 -10.80 -1.64
N THR A 28 -17.97 -10.95 -0.91
CA THR A 28 -17.88 -10.77 0.54
C THR A 28 -17.36 -9.37 0.89
N LEU A 29 -17.35 -9.03 2.19
CA LEU A 29 -16.74 -7.78 2.65
C LEU A 29 -15.22 -7.76 2.48
N ASP A 30 -14.58 -8.93 2.61
CA ASP A 30 -13.14 -9.07 2.40
C ASP A 30 -12.78 -8.82 0.93
N ASP A 31 -13.61 -9.28 -0.02
CA ASP A 31 -13.43 -9.00 -1.46
C ASP A 31 -13.58 -7.51 -1.77
N ILE A 32 -14.59 -6.85 -1.19
CA ILE A 32 -14.81 -5.41 -1.34
C ILE A 32 -13.62 -4.62 -0.79
N ALA A 33 -13.12 -5.01 0.38
CA ALA A 33 -11.90 -4.43 0.94
C ALA A 33 -10.70 -4.66 0.00
N GLY A 34 -10.62 -5.82 -0.66
CA GLY A 34 -9.63 -6.11 -1.71
C GLY A 34 -9.67 -5.09 -2.84
N TYR A 35 -10.84 -4.88 -3.45
CA TYR A 35 -11.00 -3.90 -4.54
C TYR A 35 -10.59 -2.48 -4.11
N ILE A 36 -10.94 -2.07 -2.89
CA ILE A 36 -10.56 -0.74 -2.36
C ILE A 36 -9.04 -0.64 -2.18
N ARG A 37 -8.37 -1.69 -1.69
CA ARG A 37 -6.90 -1.74 -1.56
C ARG A 37 -6.21 -1.69 -2.93
N GLU A 38 -6.83 -2.22 -3.98
CA GLU A 38 -6.38 -2.10 -5.37
C GLU A 38 -6.60 -0.69 -5.96
N GLY A 39 -7.23 0.22 -5.20
CA GLY A 39 -7.49 1.60 -5.62
C GLY A 39 -8.78 1.77 -6.41
N ARG A 40 -9.71 0.81 -6.38
CA ARG A 40 -11.04 0.94 -6.99
C ARG A 40 -11.98 1.64 -6.02
N ASP A 41 -12.68 2.67 -6.50
CA ASP A 41 -13.82 3.24 -5.79
C ASP A 41 -14.99 2.25 -5.83
N VAL A 42 -15.66 2.05 -4.70
CA VAL A 42 -16.80 1.12 -4.58
C VAL A 42 -18.04 1.88 -4.12
N GLN A 43 -19.18 1.61 -4.75
CA GLN A 43 -20.48 2.10 -4.34
C GLN A 43 -21.41 0.92 -4.04
N ILE A 44 -22.05 0.92 -2.87
CA ILE A 44 -22.93 -0.16 -2.43
C ILE A 44 -24.36 0.38 -2.32
N VAL A 45 -25.27 -0.20 -3.09
CA VAL A 45 -26.68 0.25 -3.15
C VAL A 45 -27.63 -0.89 -2.81
N ASP A 46 -28.65 -0.59 -1.99
CA ASP A 46 -29.74 -1.53 -1.73
C ASP A 46 -30.64 -1.68 -2.96
N LEU A 47 -30.85 -2.90 -3.43
CA LEU A 47 -31.66 -3.12 -4.62
C LEU A 47 -33.15 -2.81 -4.40
N LYS A 48 -33.67 -2.97 -3.17
CA LYS A 48 -35.09 -2.77 -2.87
C LYS A 48 -35.41 -1.31 -2.63
N SER A 49 -34.63 -0.63 -1.80
CA SER A 49 -34.89 0.77 -1.44
C SER A 49 -34.16 1.77 -2.33
N GLY A 50 -33.06 1.36 -2.99
CA GLY A 50 -32.18 2.27 -3.72
C GLY A 50 -31.26 3.08 -2.81
N ASP A 51 -31.22 2.78 -1.51
CA ASP A 51 -30.41 3.52 -0.54
C ASP A 51 -28.91 3.28 -0.79
N ASP A 52 -28.12 4.35 -0.66
CA ASP A 52 -26.66 4.25 -0.65
C ASP A 52 -26.19 3.75 0.73
N LEU A 53 -25.70 2.51 0.75
CA LEU A 53 -25.20 1.83 1.94
C LEU A 53 -23.66 1.87 2.03
N THR A 54 -22.99 2.60 1.13
CA THR A 54 -21.52 2.61 1.01
C THR A 54 -20.87 2.97 2.35
N ARG A 55 -21.32 4.05 3.00
CA ARG A 55 -20.79 4.47 4.31
C ARG A 55 -20.91 3.38 5.37
N GLN A 56 -22.08 2.74 5.45
CA GLN A 56 -22.35 1.73 6.46
C GLN A 56 -21.42 0.53 6.31
N TYR A 57 -21.24 0.06 5.08
CA TYR A 57 -20.39 -1.09 4.79
C TYR A 57 -18.90 -0.78 4.91
N LEU A 58 -18.45 0.43 4.55
CA LEU A 58 -17.07 0.86 4.80
C LEU A 58 -16.75 0.85 6.30
N LEU A 59 -17.65 1.37 7.14
CA LEU A 59 -17.49 1.32 8.60
C LEU A 59 -17.43 -0.13 9.11
N GLN A 60 -18.27 -1.02 8.56
CA GLN A 60 -18.25 -2.43 8.91
C GLN A 60 -16.91 -3.10 8.54
N ILE A 61 -16.38 -2.83 7.35
CA ILE A 61 -15.08 -3.36 6.90
C ILE A 61 -13.96 -2.92 7.86
N VAL A 62 -13.93 -1.63 8.22
CA VAL A 62 -12.93 -1.09 9.17
C VAL A 62 -13.07 -1.79 10.53
N ALA A 63 -14.28 -1.93 11.06
CA ALA A 63 -14.51 -2.58 12.35
C ALA A 63 -14.13 -4.06 12.36
N GLU A 64 -14.43 -4.81 11.29
CA GLU A 64 -14.04 -6.20 11.15
C GLU A 64 -12.52 -6.36 11.08
N HIS A 65 -11.81 -5.44 10.43
CA HIS A 65 -10.35 -5.44 10.35
C HIS A 65 -9.70 -5.15 11.71
N GLU A 66 -10.17 -4.12 12.42
CA GLU A 66 -9.71 -3.76 13.77
C GLU A 66 -9.91 -4.92 14.76
N SER A 67 -11.02 -5.66 14.65
CA SER A 67 -11.31 -6.81 15.53
C SER A 67 -10.33 -7.98 15.39
N ARG A 68 -9.61 -8.09 14.26
CA ARG A 68 -8.64 -9.17 13.98
C ARG A 68 -7.25 -8.87 14.54
N GLY A 69 -7.06 -7.75 15.25
CA GLY A 69 -5.82 -7.41 15.95
C GLY A 69 -4.82 -6.56 15.16
N GLU A 70 -5.12 -6.26 13.90
CA GLU A 70 -4.37 -5.28 13.08
C GLU A 70 -4.93 -3.88 13.31
N SER A 71 -4.91 -3.41 14.56
CA SER A 71 -5.47 -2.12 14.94
C SER A 71 -4.61 -1.00 14.37
N VAL A 72 -5.15 -0.29 13.38
CA VAL A 72 -4.51 0.86 12.72
C VAL A 72 -5.02 2.16 13.33
N LEU A 73 -6.21 2.15 13.96
CA LEU A 73 -6.86 3.32 14.52
C LEU A 73 -6.68 3.40 16.05
N PRO A 74 -5.99 4.43 16.57
CA PRO A 74 -5.87 4.64 18.01
C PRO A 74 -7.22 4.86 18.70
N VAL A 75 -7.39 4.31 19.91
CA VAL A 75 -8.62 4.45 20.71
C VAL A 75 -8.99 5.91 20.96
N ASP A 76 -8.00 6.79 21.12
CA ASP A 76 -8.22 8.23 21.29
C ASP A 76 -8.91 8.85 20.06
N VAL A 77 -8.54 8.43 18.85
CA VAL A 77 -9.17 8.92 17.60
C VAL A 77 -10.62 8.46 17.51
N LEU A 78 -10.91 7.20 17.87
CA LEU A 78 -12.27 6.67 17.91
C LEU A 78 -13.13 7.40 18.95
N THR A 79 -12.57 7.70 20.11
CA THR A 79 -13.24 8.43 21.19
C THR A 79 -13.60 9.85 20.77
N GLU A 80 -12.65 10.56 20.14
CA GLU A 80 -12.88 11.91 19.64
C GLU A 80 -13.86 11.92 18.45
N LEU A 81 -13.85 10.91 17.57
CA LEU A 81 -14.88 10.72 16.54
C LEU A 81 -16.28 10.62 17.15
N VAL A 82 -16.47 9.80 18.19
CA VAL A 82 -17.77 9.65 18.87
C VAL A 82 -18.21 10.97 19.53
N ARG A 83 -17.28 11.67 20.19
CA ARG A 83 -17.56 12.98 20.81
C ARG A 83 -17.90 14.05 19.79
N SER A 84 -17.28 14.04 18.62
CA SER A 84 -17.52 15.04 17.58
C SER A 84 -18.93 14.98 17.00
N TYR A 85 -19.63 13.84 17.11
CA TYR A 85 -21.05 13.73 16.76
C TYR A 85 -21.98 14.38 17.79
N THR A 86 -21.55 14.58 19.04
CA THR A 86 -22.36 15.16 20.12
C THR A 86 -22.07 16.64 20.36
N SER A 87 -20.86 17.12 20.09
CA SER A 87 -20.52 18.53 20.20
C SER A 87 -20.80 19.27 18.89
N GLN A 88 -21.88 20.06 18.86
CA GLN A 88 -22.19 20.99 17.76
C GLN A 88 -21.08 22.04 17.51
N ALA A 89 -20.15 22.23 18.46
CA ALA A 89 -19.05 23.18 18.35
C ALA A 89 -17.87 22.58 17.57
N ALA A 90 -17.73 23.02 16.31
CA ALA A 90 -16.58 22.81 15.42
C ALA A 90 -16.20 21.34 15.14
N ASN A 91 -17.02 20.68 14.32
CA ASN A 91 -16.75 19.34 13.76
C ASN A 91 -15.64 19.38 12.69
N VAL A 92 -14.45 19.88 13.06
CA VAL A 92 -13.26 20.00 12.18
C VAL A 92 -12.49 18.69 12.07
N MET A 93 -12.68 17.76 13.02
CA MET A 93 -11.94 16.49 13.08
C MET A 93 -12.15 15.62 11.83
N PRO A 94 -13.38 15.38 11.32
CA PRO A 94 -13.55 14.55 10.13
C PRO A 94 -12.89 15.16 8.88
N GLN A 95 -12.98 16.48 8.74
CA GLN A 95 -12.36 17.21 7.61
C GLN A 95 -10.83 17.23 7.72
N PHE A 96 -10.30 17.38 8.93
CA PHE A 96 -8.87 17.34 9.20
C PHE A 96 -8.27 15.95 8.93
N LEU A 97 -8.96 14.88 9.35
CA LEU A 97 -8.53 13.51 9.07
C LEU A 97 -8.53 13.23 7.56
N ALA A 98 -9.59 13.62 6.85
CA ALA A 98 -9.66 13.48 5.39
C ALA A 98 -8.51 14.23 4.69
N ALA A 99 -8.25 15.47 5.09
CA ALA A 99 -7.14 16.26 4.54
C ALA A 99 -5.76 15.66 4.86
N SER A 100 -5.60 15.11 6.07
CA SER A 100 -4.35 14.48 6.50
C SER A 100 -4.08 13.19 5.74
N PHE A 101 -5.09 12.34 5.53
CA PHE A 101 -4.96 11.13 4.71
C PHE A 101 -4.64 11.44 3.25
N GLU A 102 -5.28 12.46 2.68
CA GLU A 102 -4.96 12.88 1.31
C GLU A 102 -3.53 13.44 1.19
N MET A 103 -3.08 14.24 2.17
CA MET A 103 -1.69 14.70 2.22
C MET A 103 -0.70 13.54 2.37
N LEU A 104 -1.00 12.52 3.17
CA LEU A 104 -0.16 11.33 3.31
C LEU A 104 -0.06 10.53 1.99
N ARG A 105 -1.20 10.33 1.31
CA ARG A 105 -1.27 9.66 0.00
C ARG A 105 -0.45 10.39 -1.06
N GLN A 106 -0.56 11.72 -1.09
CA GLN A 106 0.22 12.58 -1.98
C GLN A 106 1.71 12.62 -1.59
N GLY A 107 2.02 12.63 -0.29
CA GLY A 107 3.39 12.66 0.24
C GLY A 107 4.21 11.44 -0.13
N GLN A 108 3.65 10.22 -0.05
CA GLN A 108 4.34 9.01 -0.51
C GLN A 108 4.62 9.05 -2.02
N SER A 109 3.64 9.50 -2.80
CA SER A 109 3.77 9.62 -4.26
C SER A 109 4.84 10.66 -4.63
N ALA A 110 4.80 11.83 -3.98
CA ALA A 110 5.75 12.93 -4.20
C ALA A 110 7.14 12.61 -3.66
N MET A 111 7.28 11.84 -2.58
CA MET A 111 8.58 11.40 -2.07
C MET A 111 9.23 10.39 -3.00
N MET A 112 8.48 9.45 -3.56
CA MET A 112 8.98 8.53 -4.59
C MET A 112 9.37 9.27 -5.88
N GLU A 113 8.54 10.22 -6.32
CA GLU A 113 8.82 11.04 -7.50
C GLU A 113 10.04 11.95 -7.27
N ASN A 114 10.15 12.55 -6.09
CA ASN A 114 11.31 13.36 -5.72
C ASN A 114 12.54 12.52 -5.48
N LEU A 115 12.49 11.30 -4.93
CA LEU A 115 13.65 10.40 -4.85
C LEU A 115 14.18 10.03 -6.24
N HIS A 116 13.28 9.78 -7.21
CA HIS A 116 13.66 9.60 -8.61
C HIS A 116 14.28 10.86 -9.21
N LYS A 117 13.80 12.06 -8.86
CA LYS A 117 14.35 13.34 -9.35
C LYS A 117 15.58 13.84 -8.59
N SER A 118 15.80 13.41 -7.35
CA SER A 118 16.84 13.90 -6.44
C SER A 118 17.97 12.90 -6.19
N SER A 119 17.90 11.70 -6.78
CA SER A 119 19.09 10.85 -6.91
C SER A 119 20.13 11.65 -7.72
N PRO A 120 21.31 11.99 -7.16
CA PRO A 120 22.26 12.92 -7.77
C PRO A 120 22.78 12.51 -9.16
N MET A 121 22.51 11.27 -9.58
CA MET A 121 22.80 10.75 -10.92
C MET A 121 21.66 10.94 -11.94
N ALA A 122 20.40 11.06 -11.51
CA ALA A 122 19.24 11.05 -12.41
C ALA A 122 19.02 12.37 -13.17
N GLY A 123 19.61 13.46 -12.69
CA GLY A 123 19.54 14.78 -13.34
C GLY A 123 20.68 15.08 -14.32
N MET A 124 21.65 14.18 -14.51
CA MET A 124 22.76 14.41 -15.45
C MET A 124 22.27 14.23 -16.90
N PRO A 125 22.47 15.22 -17.79
CA PRO A 125 22.12 15.08 -19.21
C PRO A 125 22.90 13.89 -19.81
N GLY A 126 22.17 12.89 -20.30
CA GLY A 126 22.74 11.64 -20.81
C GLY A 126 22.52 10.40 -19.92
N PHE A 127 22.00 10.55 -18.70
CA PHE A 127 21.70 9.41 -17.82
C PHE A 127 20.59 8.49 -18.37
N ASP A 128 19.54 9.05 -18.97
CA ASP A 128 18.49 8.27 -19.64
C ASP A 128 19.04 7.49 -20.83
N ALA A 129 19.96 8.09 -21.61
CA ALA A 129 20.64 7.41 -22.71
C ALA A 129 21.58 6.30 -22.22
N MET A 130 22.29 6.53 -21.10
CA MET A 130 23.16 5.54 -20.46
C MET A 130 22.37 4.38 -19.87
N ARG A 131 21.19 4.64 -19.29
CA ARG A 131 20.27 3.62 -18.77
C ARG A 131 19.69 2.77 -19.88
N ALA A 132 19.20 3.40 -20.95
CA ALA A 132 18.74 2.69 -22.14
C ALA A 132 19.86 1.84 -22.77
N GLN A 133 21.10 2.34 -22.76
CA GLN A 133 22.28 1.60 -23.21
C GLN A 133 22.63 0.43 -22.27
N GLN A 134 22.54 0.61 -20.94
CA GLN A 134 22.75 -0.47 -19.97
C GLN A 134 21.68 -1.55 -20.08
N GLU A 135 20.41 -1.19 -20.21
CA GLU A 135 19.32 -2.16 -20.38
C GLU A 135 19.46 -2.91 -21.70
N ALA A 136 19.80 -2.23 -22.80
CA ALA A 136 20.08 -2.88 -24.08
C ALA A 136 21.29 -3.81 -23.99
N PHE A 137 22.34 -3.42 -23.26
CA PHE A 137 23.52 -4.26 -23.03
C PHE A 137 23.20 -5.48 -22.16
N LEU A 138 22.47 -5.33 -21.06
CA LEU A 138 22.07 -6.44 -20.18
C LEU A 138 21.10 -7.39 -20.87
N LYS A 139 20.19 -6.86 -21.68
CA LYS A 139 19.29 -7.67 -22.52
C LYS A 139 20.08 -8.43 -23.58
N ALA A 140 21.02 -7.79 -24.27
CA ALA A 140 21.89 -8.44 -25.23
C ALA A 140 22.80 -9.49 -24.56
N LEU A 141 23.29 -9.22 -23.35
CA LEU A 141 24.08 -10.17 -22.55
C LEU A 141 23.24 -11.36 -22.09
N GLY A 142 21.98 -11.12 -21.69
CA GLY A 142 21.01 -12.15 -21.35
C GLY A 142 20.62 -13.03 -22.54
N ASP A 143 20.45 -12.42 -23.72
CA ASP A 143 20.17 -13.13 -24.97
C ASP A 143 21.41 -13.90 -25.50
N PHE A 144 22.63 -13.45 -25.17
CA PHE A 144 23.89 -14.11 -25.55
C PHE A 144 24.38 -15.17 -24.54
N MET A 145 23.75 -15.25 -23.35
CA MET A 145 23.98 -16.29 -22.33
C MET A 145 22.73 -17.18 -22.16
N PRO A 146 22.44 -18.10 -23.10
CA PRO A 146 21.36 -19.07 -22.95
C PRO A 146 21.69 -20.19 -21.92
N GLN A 147 22.81 -20.10 -21.22
CA GLN A 147 23.23 -21.09 -20.22
C GLN A 147 23.93 -20.46 -19.00
N ALA A 148 23.21 -19.58 -18.31
CA ALA A 148 23.42 -19.35 -16.88
C ALA A 148 22.12 -19.58 -16.10
N GLY A 149 21.44 -20.68 -16.44
CA GLY A 149 20.53 -21.37 -15.53
C GLY A 149 21.35 -22.09 -14.45
N ALA A 150 21.95 -21.31 -13.54
CA ALA A 150 22.40 -21.72 -12.22
C ALA A 150 22.80 -20.42 -11.49
N MET A 151 21.95 -19.96 -10.58
CA MET A 151 22.40 -19.09 -9.50
C MET A 151 23.67 -19.72 -8.88
N PRO A 152 24.74 -18.95 -8.61
CA PRO A 152 25.69 -19.36 -7.58
C PRO A 152 24.89 -19.52 -6.27
N PRO A 153 25.21 -20.52 -5.44
CA PRO A 153 24.43 -20.80 -4.25
C PRO A 153 24.43 -19.58 -3.33
N ASP A 154 23.21 -19.22 -2.94
CA ASP A 154 22.82 -18.56 -1.71
C ASP A 154 23.80 -17.52 -1.10
N ARG A 155 23.52 -16.24 -1.34
CA ARG A 155 24.14 -15.11 -0.62
C ARG A 155 23.91 -15.16 0.90
N SER A 156 23.07 -16.07 1.42
CA SER A 156 22.93 -16.28 2.85
C SER A 156 24.22 -16.79 3.51
N ASP A 157 25.00 -17.62 2.81
CA ASP A 157 26.27 -18.17 3.32
C ASP A 157 27.37 -17.11 3.36
N GLU A 158 27.45 -16.24 2.35
CA GLU A 158 28.37 -15.09 2.36
C GLU A 158 28.03 -14.10 3.48
N ILE A 159 26.74 -13.82 3.70
CA ILE A 159 26.29 -12.95 4.80
C ILE A 159 26.57 -13.58 6.17
N ALA A 160 26.44 -14.90 6.30
CA ALA A 160 26.77 -15.63 7.52
C ALA A 160 28.29 -15.57 7.82
N GLY A 161 29.13 -15.73 6.80
CA GLY A 161 30.58 -15.61 6.92
C GLY A 161 31.02 -14.21 7.36
N ILE A 162 30.46 -13.16 6.74
CA ILE A 162 30.76 -11.76 7.11
C ILE A 162 30.33 -11.47 8.56
N ARG A 163 29.19 -12.00 9.01
CA ARG A 163 28.75 -11.84 10.41
C ARG A 163 29.67 -12.55 11.40
N ALA A 164 30.19 -13.72 11.05
CA ALA A 164 31.12 -14.47 11.89
C ALA A 164 32.47 -13.75 12.03
N GLU A 165 33.02 -13.21 10.94
CA GLU A 165 34.25 -12.41 10.96
C GLU A 165 34.09 -11.14 11.81
N LEU A 166 32.93 -10.47 11.70
CA LEU A 166 32.62 -9.28 12.50
C LEU A 166 32.55 -9.59 14.00
N ALA A 167 31.96 -10.72 14.37
CA ALA A 167 31.89 -11.17 15.77
C ALA A 167 33.29 -11.52 16.32
N GLU A 168 34.15 -12.13 15.52
CA GLU A 168 35.52 -12.46 15.92
C GLU A 168 36.40 -11.20 16.07
N LEU A 169 36.22 -10.21 15.20
CA LEU A 169 36.88 -8.90 15.31
C LEU A 169 36.43 -8.13 16.56
N GLN A 170 35.13 -8.15 16.87
CA GLN A 170 34.61 -7.55 18.11
C GLN A 170 35.16 -8.25 19.37
N ALA A 171 35.28 -9.57 19.34
CA ALA A 171 35.88 -10.34 20.45
C ALA A 171 37.39 -10.04 20.62
N LYS A 172 38.14 -9.80 19.54
CA LYS A 172 39.54 -9.39 19.61
C LYS A 172 39.70 -7.96 20.12
N LEU A 173 38.84 -7.03 19.68
CA LEU A 173 38.83 -5.64 20.15
C LEU A 173 38.51 -5.52 21.64
N SER A 174 37.53 -6.29 22.12
CA SER A 174 37.19 -6.32 23.56
C SER A 174 38.28 -6.91 24.45
N LYS A 175 39.16 -7.77 23.92
CA LYS A 175 40.36 -8.26 24.62
C LYS A 175 41.53 -7.27 24.62
N LEU A 176 41.58 -6.36 23.64
CA LEU A 176 42.61 -5.31 23.53
C LEU A 176 42.20 -4.00 24.21
N GLY A 177 40.92 -3.82 24.53
CA GLY A 177 40.37 -2.67 25.26
C GLY A 177 40.29 -2.82 26.78
N LYS A 178 41.05 -3.75 27.37
CA LYS A 178 41.23 -3.91 28.82
C LYS A 178 42.70 -3.81 29.20
#